data_AF-A0A3R7EXX4-F1
#
_entry.id   AF-A0A3R7EXX4-F1
#
_cell.length_a   1.000
_cell.length_b   1.000
_cell.length_c   1.000
_cell.angle_alpha   90.00
_cell.angle_beta   90.00
_cell.angle_gamma   90.00
#
_symmetry.space_group_name_H-M   'P 1'
#
loop_
_entity.id
_entity.type
_entity.pdbx_description
1 polymer ?
#
loop_
_entity_poly.entity_id
_entity_poly.type
_entity_poly.pdbx_seq_one_letter_code
_entity_poly.pdbx_strand_id
1 'polypeptide(L)'
;NMSGFICPNCGAKIDIFRVGGGEKIAKEMNVRFLGRIPIDPRICEDSDEGVPFVMKHGDTAAAKAFMEIVKKIEEIVEAGRREQCD
;
A
#
# COMPACT_ATOMS: atom_id res chain seq x y z
N ASN A 1 3.65 5.46 -0.35
CA ASN A 1 2.91 5.64 0.91
C ASN A 1 2.26 7.03 0.94
N MET A 2 1.42 7.32 1.94
CA MET A 2 0.78 8.61 2.23
C MET A 2 0.04 9.23 1.02
N SER A 3 -0.62 8.39 0.22
CA SER A 3 -1.23 8.79 -1.05
C SER A 3 -2.75 8.88 -0.91
N GLY A 4 -3.19 10.05 -0.48
CA GLY A 4 -4.59 10.35 -0.21
C GLY A 4 -5.03 9.93 1.19
N PHE A 5 -6.25 10.31 1.55
CA PHE A 5 -6.87 10.07 2.84
C PHE A 5 -8.36 9.79 2.60
N ILE A 6 -8.93 8.80 3.27
CA ILE A 6 -10.36 8.48 3.13
C ILE A 6 -11.12 9.23 4.21
N CYS A 7 -12.01 10.14 3.80
CA CYS A 7 -12.86 10.88 4.73
C CYS A 7 -13.74 9.90 5.52
N PRO A 8 -13.66 9.85 6.86
CA PRO A 8 -14.43 8.91 7.66
C PRO A 8 -15.94 9.21 7.63
N ASN A 9 -16.34 10.43 7.30
CA ASN A 9 -17.74 10.85 7.30
C ASN A 9 -18.47 10.54 5.97
N CYS A 10 -17.79 10.66 4.84
CA CYS A 10 -18.42 10.52 3.52
C CYS A 10 -17.74 9.51 2.58
N GLY A 11 -16.64 8.88 2.99
CA GLY A 11 -15.89 7.91 2.18
C GLY A 11 -15.12 8.50 1.01
N ALA A 12 -15.19 9.81 0.78
CA ALA A 12 -14.46 10.47 -0.29
C ALA A 12 -12.95 10.38 -0.09
N LYS A 13 -12.21 10.10 -1.17
CA LYS A 13 -10.75 10.18 -1.18
C LYS A 13 -10.33 11.64 -1.32
N ILE A 14 -9.48 12.10 -0.41
CA ILE A 14 -8.90 13.43 -0.38
C ILE A 14 -7.41 13.31 -0.65
N ASP A 15 -6.92 13.95 -1.70
CA ASP A 15 -5.49 14.00 -2.00
C ASP A 15 -4.83 15.13 -1.21
N ILE A 16 -4.34 14.81 0.00
CA ILE A 16 -3.65 15.77 0.90
C ILE A 16 -2.36 16.31 0.26
N PHE A 17 -1.65 15.46 -0.48
CA PHE A 17 -0.44 15.80 -1.20
C PHE A 17 -0.62 15.54 -2.70
N ARG A 18 0.29 16.08 -3.52
CA ARG A 18 0.32 15.77 -4.97
C ARG A 18 0.41 14.25 -5.20
N VAL A 19 -0.38 13.77 -6.14
CA VAL A 19 -0.43 12.34 -6.50
C VAL A 19 0.27 12.06 -7.82
N GLY A 20 0.70 10.81 -8.01
CA GLY A 20 1.18 10.31 -9.31
C GLY A 20 2.69 10.35 -9.52
N GLY A 21 3.44 11.17 -8.77
CA GLY A 21 4.90 11.29 -8.93
C GLY A 21 5.65 9.95 -8.85
N GLY A 22 5.32 9.11 -7.85
CA GLY A 22 5.95 7.80 -7.68
C GLY A 22 5.62 6.80 -8.80
N GLU A 23 4.39 6.79 -9.32
CA GLU A 23 4.03 5.92 -10.45
C GLU A 23 4.72 6.37 -11.74
N LYS A 24 4.81 7.69 -11.95
CA LYS A 24 5.54 8.26 -13.09
C LYS A 24 7.02 7.85 -13.07
N ILE A 25 7.70 8.01 -11.93
CA ILE A 25 9.11 7.61 -11.79
C ILE A 25 9.28 6.10 -11.97
N ALA A 26 8.39 5.28 -11.39
CA ALA A 26 8.44 3.83 -11.59
C ALA A 26 8.39 3.44 -13.07
N LYS A 27 7.50 4.10 -13.83
CA LYS A 27 7.40 3.92 -15.29
C LYS A 27 8.67 4.37 -16.02
N GLU A 28 9.23 5.52 -15.66
CA GLU A 28 10.47 6.05 -16.26
C GLU A 28 11.68 5.15 -15.99
N MET A 29 11.75 4.55 -14.80
CA MET A 29 12.82 3.63 -14.41
C MET A 29 12.59 2.19 -14.88
N ASN A 30 11.49 1.91 -15.58
CA ASN A 30 11.06 0.56 -15.96
C ASN A 30 11.04 -0.43 -14.78
N VAL A 31 10.60 0.05 -13.60
CA VAL A 31 10.39 -0.77 -12.41
C VAL A 31 8.91 -0.89 -12.11
N ARG A 32 8.53 -1.98 -11.44
CA ARG A 32 7.12 -2.26 -11.16
C ARG A 32 6.57 -1.28 -10.12
N PHE A 33 5.43 -0.67 -10.42
CA PHE A 33 4.67 0.11 -9.46
C PHE A 33 3.75 -0.83 -8.64
N LEU A 34 4.00 -0.94 -7.34
CA LEU A 34 3.27 -1.88 -6.48
C LEU A 34 1.91 -1.33 -6.03
N GLY A 35 1.81 -0.03 -5.76
CA GLY A 35 0.53 0.58 -5.38
C GLY A 35 0.66 1.86 -4.57
N ARG A 36 -0.48 2.26 -4.00
CA ARG A 36 -0.65 3.47 -3.19
C ARG A 36 -1.31 3.08 -1.89
N ILE A 37 -0.75 3.56 -0.78
CA ILE A 37 -1.34 3.37 0.56
C ILE A 37 -1.86 4.75 1.01
N PRO A 38 -3.16 4.91 1.29
CA PRO A 38 -3.69 6.13 1.86
C PRO A 38 -3.22 6.31 3.31
N ILE A 39 -3.24 7.54 3.79
CA ILE A 39 -2.99 7.88 5.19
C ILE A 39 -4.15 7.33 6.03
N ASP A 40 -3.81 6.64 7.11
CA ASP A 40 -4.74 6.24 8.15
C ASP A 40 -4.08 6.56 9.51
N PRO A 41 -4.65 7.48 10.32
CA PRO A 41 -4.02 7.93 11.56
C PRO A 41 -3.83 6.79 12.58
N ARG A 42 -4.67 5.76 12.52
CA ARG A 42 -4.60 4.59 13.40
C ARG A 42 -3.31 3.78 13.21
N ILE A 43 -2.63 3.91 12.07
CA ILE A 43 -1.33 3.24 11.84
C ILE A 43 -0.30 3.68 12.88
N CYS A 44 -0.25 4.99 13.19
CA CYS A 44 0.69 5.51 14.18
C CYS A 44 0.30 5.04 15.58
N GLU A 45 -0.98 5.17 15.95
CA GLU A 45 -1.52 4.72 17.25
C GLU A 45 -1.23 3.23 17.50
N ASP A 46 -1.56 2.36 16.54
CA ASP A 46 -1.31 0.92 16.65
C ASP A 46 0.18 0.59 16.71
N SER A 47 1.02 1.34 15.99
CA SER A 47 2.49 1.14 16.03
C SER A 47 3.06 1.47 17.40
N ASP A 48 2.58 2.54 18.04
CA ASP A 48 2.97 2.93 19.40
C ASP A 48 2.49 1.91 20.44
N GLU A 49 1.32 1.29 20.22
CA GLU A 49 0.79 0.19 21.04
C GLU A 49 1.46 -1.17 20.78
N GLY A 50 2.30 -1.29 19.74
CA GLY A 50 2.92 -2.56 19.33
C GLY A 50 1.95 -3.55 18.69
N VAL A 51 0.84 -3.06 18.13
CA VAL A 51 -0.20 -3.88 17.50
C VAL A 51 -0.08 -3.82 15.97
N PRO A 52 -0.13 -4.96 15.26
CA PRO A 52 -0.11 -4.94 13.80
C PRO A 52 -1.40 -4.33 13.22
N PHE A 53 -1.29 -3.12 12.66
CA PHE A 53 -2.41 -2.38 12.04
C PHE A 53 -3.23 -3.23 11.06
N VAL A 54 -2.57 -3.97 10.16
CA VAL A 54 -3.26 -4.79 9.14
C VAL A 54 -4.07 -5.94 9.74
N MET A 55 -3.72 -6.41 10.94
CA MET A 55 -4.48 -7.44 11.66
C MET A 55 -5.64 -6.84 12.44
N LYS A 56 -5.43 -5.68 13.08
CA LYS A 56 -6.45 -4.97 13.88
C LYS A 56 -7.52 -4.30 12.99
N HIS A 57 -7.13 -3.83 11.80
CA HIS A 57 -7.92 -2.96 10.93
C HIS A 57 -7.95 -3.44 9.47
N GLY A 58 -8.10 -4.74 9.25
CA GLY A 58 -8.00 -5.39 7.93
C GLY A 58 -9.02 -4.95 6.87
N ASP A 59 -10.14 -4.36 7.27
CA ASP A 59 -11.21 -3.89 6.39
C ASP A 59 -11.02 -2.45 5.87
N THR A 60 -10.05 -1.73 6.43
CA THR A 60 -9.75 -0.34 6.06
C THR A 60 -9.13 -0.23 4.67
N ALA A 61 -9.25 0.94 4.06
CA ALA A 61 -8.65 1.19 2.74
C ALA A 61 -7.13 1.07 2.75
N ALA A 62 -6.47 1.47 3.84
CA ALA A 62 -5.03 1.35 3.99
C ALA A 62 -4.60 -0.12 4.13
N ALA A 63 -5.28 -0.91 4.95
CA ALA A 63 -4.96 -2.33 5.12
C ALA A 63 -5.19 -3.13 3.83
N LYS A 64 -6.33 -2.90 3.15
CA LYS A 64 -6.61 -3.52 1.84
C LYS A 64 -5.55 -3.16 0.80
N ALA A 65 -5.20 -1.88 0.69
CA ALA A 65 -4.16 -1.45 -0.24
C ALA A 65 -2.78 -2.04 0.06
N PHE A 66 -2.46 -2.21 1.34
CA PHE A 66 -1.24 -2.89 1.77
C PHE A 66 -1.25 -4.37 1.37
N MET A 67 -2.35 -5.08 1.61
CA MET A 67 -2.46 -6.51 1.25
C MET A 67 -2.41 -6.74 -0.26
N GLU A 68 -2.95 -5.83 -1.08
CA GLU A 68 -2.79 -5.88 -2.54
C GLU A 68 -1.33 -5.71 -2.98
N ILE A 69 -0.55 -4.89 -2.27
CA ILE A 69 0.89 -4.76 -2.50
C ILE A 69 1.61 -6.06 -2.12
N VAL A 70 1.28 -6.65 -0.96
CA VAL A 70 1.84 -7.94 -0.51
C VAL A 70 1.61 -9.02 -1.56
N LYS A 71 0.37 -9.15 -2.05
CA LYS A 71 0.03 -10.13 -3.10
C LYS A 71 0.90 -9.97 -4.36
N LYS A 72 1.11 -8.74 -4.83
CA LYS A 72 1.99 -8.49 -5.99
C LYS A 72 3.44 -8.84 -5.71
N ILE A 73 3.91 -8.64 -4.48
CA ILE A 73 5.27 -9.03 -4.07
C ILE A 73 5.39 -10.55 -4.05
N GLU A 74 4.42 -11.25 -3.47
CA GLU A 74 4.37 -12.72 -3.48
C GLU A 74 4.44 -13.24 -4.92
N GLU A 75 3.61 -12.73 -5.84
CA GLU A 75 3.64 -13.11 -7.26
C GLU A 75 5.03 -12.93 -7.90
N ILE A 76 5.76 -11.85 -7.57
CA ILE A 76 7.12 -11.60 -8.07
C ILE A 76 8.11 -12.61 -7.51
N VAL A 77 8.07 -12.84 -6.20
CA VAL A 77 8.98 -13.77 -5.51
C VAL A 77 8.73 -15.21 -6.01
N GLU A 78 7.46 -15.59 -6.16
CA GLU A 78 7.05 -16.90 -6.69
C GLU A 78 7.48 -17.14 -8.14
N ALA A 79 7.46 -16.10 -8.98
CA ALA A 79 7.96 -16.19 -10.34
C ALA A 79 9.48 -16.36 -10.36
N GLY A 80 10.21 -15.55 -9.58
CA GLY A 80 11.67 -15.62 -9.50
C GLY A 80 12.19 -16.95 -8.94
N ARG A 81 11.45 -17.62 -8.05
CA ARG A 81 11.80 -18.97 -7.58
C ARG A 81 11.66 -20.03 -8.66
N ARG A 82 10.69 -19.90 -9.56
CA ARG A 82 10.48 -20.86 -10.67
C ARG A 82 11.58 -20.74 -11.72
N GLU A 83 11.97 -19.51 -12.06
CA GLU A 83 13.07 -19.24 -13.00
C GLU A 83 14.46 -19.71 -12.51
N GLN A 84 14.62 -19.98 -11.20
CA GLN A 84 15.87 -20.52 -10.63
C GLN A 84 15.92 -22.05 -10.57
N CYS A 85 14.80 -22.74 -10.84
CA CYS A 85 14.73 -24.21 -10.85
C CYS A 85 14.75 -24.83 -12.25
N ASP A 86 14.69 -23.99 -13.30
CA ASP A 86 14.89 -24.36 -14.71
C ASP A 86 16.33 -24.05 -15.16
#